data_AF-A0A7S0EA79-F1
#
_entry.id   AF-A0A7S0EA79-F1
#
_cell.length_a   1.000
_cell.length_b   1.000
_cell.length_c   1.000
_cell.angle_alpha   90.00
_cell.angle_beta   90.00
_cell.angle_gamma   90.00
#
_symmetry.space_group_name_H-M   'P 1'
#
loop_
_entity.id
_entity.type
_entity.pdbx_description
1 polymer ?
#
loop_
_entity_poly.entity_id
_entity_poly.type
_entity_poly.pdbx_seq_one_letter_code
_entity_poly.pdbx_strand_id
1 'polypeptide(L)'
;AMSESVLVMQPSSRLDDYERCTLLAGSFDYLVQISLVFAAMGTLLYKRRIAKHKRPWVVWAFDTSKQAYAGVLQHLVNMALGMAFASNDGAGGSECAWYLVNFVITTVLGIALLIGAMRVWRYAVEEMGWTLLRSGEYGDPPSWKPWLAQMLVWGFVASGEKVVTAFLVIIPLHAQLDGLAEWIEAPLRPYPNIELLLVMVLAPMLLNALYFWVIDNLIKLDVGHGGSSSSLH
;
A
#
# COMPACT_ATOMS: atom_id res chain seq x y z
N ALA A 1 16.94 5.44 68.31
CA ALA A 1 16.04 5.92 67.23
C ALA A 1 16.83 5.80 65.93
N MET A 2 16.79 4.72 65.14
CA MET A 2 15.72 3.86 64.63
C MET A 2 14.58 4.59 63.91
N SER A 3 14.54 4.35 62.58
CA SER A 3 13.48 4.52 61.58
C SER A 3 12.97 5.95 61.32
N GLU A 4 12.66 6.37 60.10
CA GLU A 4 12.10 5.62 58.96
C GLU A 4 12.74 6.05 57.62
N SER A 5 13.29 5.09 56.89
CA SER A 5 13.43 5.17 55.44
C SER A 5 12.06 4.90 54.85
N VAL A 6 11.38 5.94 54.35
CA VAL A 6 10.14 5.78 53.59
C VAL A 6 10.49 5.02 52.32
N LEU A 7 10.21 3.72 52.34
CA LEU A 7 10.26 2.83 51.20
C LEU A 7 9.10 3.24 50.28
N VAL A 8 9.36 4.17 49.37
CA VAL A 8 8.47 4.42 48.24
C VAL A 8 8.50 3.15 47.40
N MET A 9 7.44 2.35 47.55
CA MET A 9 7.17 1.19 46.72
C MET A 9 7.00 1.67 45.29
N GLN A 10 8.04 1.53 44.47
CA GLN A 10 7.94 1.70 43.02
C GLN A 10 6.85 0.74 42.52
N PRO A 11 5.87 1.20 41.72
CA PRO A 11 4.97 0.28 41.07
C PRO A 11 5.79 -0.60 40.13
N SER A 12 5.66 -1.90 40.37
CA SER A 12 6.30 -3.03 39.71
C SER A 12 6.45 -2.82 38.20
N SER A 13 7.69 -2.94 37.72
CA SER A 13 8.15 -3.07 36.34
C SER A 13 7.64 -4.36 35.66
N ARG A 14 6.33 -4.60 35.68
CA ARG A 14 5.70 -5.85 35.19
C ARG A 14 4.59 -5.61 34.17
N LEU A 15 4.38 -4.37 33.73
CA LEU A 15 3.45 -4.00 32.65
C LEU A 15 4.15 -3.52 31.37
N ASP A 16 5.48 -3.31 31.39
CA ASP A 16 6.26 -2.85 30.24
C ASP A 16 6.91 -3.97 29.41
N ASP A 17 6.65 -5.23 29.74
CA ASP A 17 7.23 -6.41 29.07
C ASP A 17 6.24 -7.11 28.14
N TYR A 18 5.20 -6.40 27.68
CA TYR A 18 4.52 -6.79 26.44
C TYR A 18 5.44 -6.40 25.30
N GLU A 19 6.05 -7.41 24.67
CA GLU A 19 6.85 -7.31 23.45
C GLU A 19 6.06 -6.49 22.42
N ARG A 20 6.38 -5.20 22.28
CA ARG A 20 5.65 -4.30 21.38
C ARG A 20 5.76 -4.87 19.96
N CYS A 21 4.64 -4.91 19.25
CA CYS A 21 4.62 -5.33 17.86
C CYS A 21 5.50 -4.35 17.07
N THR A 22 6.61 -4.86 16.53
CA THR A 22 7.54 -4.10 15.70
C THR A 22 7.43 -4.60 14.26
N LEU A 23 7.65 -3.70 13.32
CA LEU A 23 7.53 -3.98 11.88
C LEU A 23 8.65 -4.89 11.31
N LEU A 24 9.73 -5.10 12.09
CA LEU A 24 10.98 -5.72 11.65
C LEU A 24 11.54 -6.73 12.68
N ALA A 25 10.68 -7.52 13.32
CA ALA A 25 11.04 -8.53 14.32
C ALA A 25 11.06 -9.97 13.75
N GLY A 26 12.11 -10.28 12.99
CA GLY A 26 12.59 -11.66 12.88
C GLY A 26 12.02 -12.52 11.74
N SER A 27 12.23 -13.83 11.84
CA SER A 27 11.99 -14.78 10.73
C SER A 27 10.50 -14.96 10.37
N PHE A 28 9.60 -14.71 11.33
CA PHE A 28 8.16 -14.79 11.12
C PHE A 28 7.66 -13.71 10.14
N ASP A 29 8.21 -12.51 10.24
CA ASP A 29 7.85 -11.35 9.40
C ASP A 29 8.22 -11.56 7.94
N TYR A 30 9.39 -12.14 7.68
CA TYR A 30 9.81 -12.49 6.33
C TYR A 30 8.90 -13.56 5.71
N LEU A 31 8.50 -14.57 6.47
CA LEU A 31 7.57 -15.60 6.01
C LEU A 31 6.21 -14.98 5.65
N VAL A 32 5.74 -14.08 6.50
CA VAL A 32 4.54 -13.27 6.28
C VAL A 32 4.64 -12.47 4.97
N GLN A 33 5.71 -11.69 4.78
CA GLN A 33 5.88 -10.86 3.57
C GLN A 33 5.94 -11.70 2.29
N ILE A 34 6.63 -12.84 2.32
CA ILE A 34 6.70 -13.76 1.18
C ILE A 34 5.31 -14.32 0.85
N SER A 35 4.51 -14.69 1.86
CA SER A 35 3.16 -15.21 1.64
C SER A 35 2.24 -14.20 0.93
N LEU A 36 2.40 -12.90 1.23
CA LEU A 36 1.67 -11.82 0.57
C LEU A 36 2.00 -11.70 -0.92
N VAL A 37 3.27 -11.83 -1.28
CA VAL A 37 3.70 -11.80 -2.68
C VAL A 37 3.06 -12.94 -3.46
N PHE A 38 3.02 -14.14 -2.89
CA PHE A 38 2.34 -15.28 -3.49
C PHE A 38 0.83 -15.08 -3.61
N ALA A 39 0.18 -14.53 -2.59
CA ALA A 39 -1.25 -14.22 -2.61
C ALA A 39 -1.60 -13.17 -3.69
N ALA A 40 -0.79 -12.11 -3.80
CA ALA A 40 -0.94 -11.07 -4.82
C ALA A 40 -0.78 -11.66 -6.23
N MET A 41 0.29 -12.44 -6.46
CA MET A 41 0.51 -13.12 -7.74
C MET A 41 -0.64 -14.09 -8.07
N GLY A 42 -1.08 -14.87 -7.08
CA GLY A 42 -2.22 -15.78 -7.21
C GLY A 42 -3.50 -15.06 -7.62
N THR A 43 -3.77 -13.89 -7.04
CA THR A 43 -4.93 -13.03 -7.37
C THR A 43 -4.87 -12.56 -8.83
N LEU A 44 -3.70 -12.11 -9.31
CA LEU A 44 -3.51 -11.65 -10.69
C LEU A 44 -3.65 -12.80 -11.70
N LEU A 45 -3.09 -13.98 -11.38
CA LEU A 45 -3.24 -15.19 -12.20
C LEU A 45 -4.69 -15.66 -12.25
N TYR A 46 -5.39 -15.65 -11.11
CA TYR A 46 -6.81 -15.97 -11.04
C TYR A 46 -7.64 -15.00 -11.89
N LYS A 47 -7.40 -13.70 -11.77
CA LYS A 47 -8.07 -12.66 -12.59
C LYS A 47 -7.84 -12.87 -14.08
N ARG A 48 -6.63 -13.27 -14.49
CA ARG A 48 -6.32 -13.63 -15.88
C ARG A 48 -7.09 -14.87 -16.34
N ARG A 49 -7.24 -15.90 -15.47
CA ARG A 49 -7.98 -17.13 -15.81
C ARG A 49 -9.45 -16.87 -16.10
N ILE A 50 -10.09 -16.00 -15.33
CA ILE A 50 -11.52 -15.67 -15.46
C ILE A 50 -11.82 -14.59 -16.52
N ALA A 51 -10.80 -13.91 -17.06
CA ALA A 51 -10.99 -12.87 -18.06
C ALA A 51 -11.50 -13.44 -19.40
N LYS A 52 -12.60 -12.87 -19.93
CA LYS A 52 -13.18 -13.25 -21.23
C LYS A 52 -12.18 -13.07 -22.39
N HIS A 53 -11.47 -11.94 -22.40
CA HIS A 53 -10.43 -11.64 -23.39
C HIS A 53 -9.08 -11.55 -22.67
N LYS A 54 -8.15 -12.46 -23.00
CA LYS A 54 -6.85 -12.56 -22.35
C LYS A 54 -5.82 -11.77 -23.15
N ARG A 55 -5.14 -10.80 -22.52
CA ARG A 55 -4.01 -10.11 -23.14
C ARG A 55 -2.88 -11.11 -23.46
N PRO A 56 -2.08 -10.90 -24.53
CA PRO A 56 -0.90 -11.71 -24.81
C PRO A 56 0.01 -11.83 -23.59
N TRP A 57 0.73 -12.95 -23.44
CA TRP A 57 1.54 -13.22 -22.24
C TRP A 57 2.59 -12.16 -21.96
N VAL A 58 3.25 -11.64 -23.01
CA VAL A 58 4.27 -10.58 -22.90
C VAL A 58 3.66 -9.28 -22.36
N VAL A 59 2.54 -8.84 -22.94
CA VAL A 59 1.82 -7.62 -22.52
C VAL A 59 1.32 -7.77 -21.08
N TRP A 60 0.78 -8.94 -20.72
CA TRP A 60 0.35 -9.21 -19.36
C TRP A 60 1.51 -9.22 -18.37
N ALA A 61 2.68 -9.75 -18.75
CA ALA A 61 3.87 -9.72 -17.91
C ALA A 61 4.36 -8.28 -17.69
N PHE A 62 4.31 -7.43 -18.72
CA PHE A 62 4.61 -6.00 -18.61
C PHE A 62 3.63 -5.27 -17.69
N ASP A 63 2.31 -5.47 -17.85
CA ASP A 63 1.32 -4.86 -16.95
C ASP A 63 1.50 -5.32 -15.50
N THR A 64 1.74 -6.63 -15.31
CA THR A 64 1.90 -7.24 -13.99
C THR A 64 3.19 -6.77 -13.31
N SER A 65 4.30 -6.65 -14.04
CA SER A 65 5.56 -6.15 -13.47
C SER A 65 5.48 -4.69 -13.07
N LYS A 66 4.71 -3.85 -13.80
CA LYS A 66 4.40 -2.47 -13.37
C LYS A 66 3.68 -2.44 -12.02
N GLN A 67 2.68 -3.29 -11.84
CA GLN A 67 1.94 -3.37 -10.58
C GLN A 67 2.79 -3.92 -9.45
N ALA A 68 3.64 -4.92 -9.72
CA ALA A 68 4.57 -5.46 -8.73
C ALA A 68 5.59 -4.39 -8.28
N TYR A 69 6.18 -3.66 -9.22
CA TYR A 69 7.12 -2.57 -8.93
C TYR A 69 6.47 -1.46 -8.07
N ALA A 70 5.29 -0.98 -8.48
CA ALA A 70 4.56 0.04 -7.72
C ALA A 70 4.18 -0.46 -6.33
N GLY A 71 3.69 -1.70 -6.21
CA GLY A 71 3.31 -2.30 -4.92
C GLY A 71 4.48 -2.40 -3.95
N VAL A 72 5.69 -2.74 -4.43
CA VAL A 72 6.91 -2.75 -3.60
C VAL A 72 7.24 -1.33 -3.12
N LEU A 73 7.25 -0.34 -4.00
CA LEU A 73 7.53 1.05 -3.60
C LEU A 73 6.50 1.57 -2.58
N GLN A 74 5.21 1.32 -2.82
CA GLN A 74 4.12 1.69 -1.92
C GLN A 74 4.25 1.01 -0.56
N HIS A 75 4.66 -0.26 -0.52
CA HIS A 75 4.89 -0.98 0.73
C HIS A 75 6.00 -0.31 1.56
N LEU A 76 7.13 0.00 0.93
CA LEU A 76 8.25 0.69 1.58
C LEU A 76 7.85 2.08 2.10
N VAL A 77 7.11 2.87 1.31
CA VAL A 77 6.62 4.19 1.73
C VAL A 77 5.66 4.07 2.92
N ASN A 78 4.71 3.13 2.90
CA ASN A 78 3.78 2.95 4.00
C ASN A 78 4.45 2.47 5.29
N MET A 79 5.45 1.59 5.20
CA MET A 79 6.26 1.20 6.36
C MET A 79 7.02 2.39 6.94
N ALA A 80 7.71 3.15 6.08
CA ALA A 80 8.47 4.33 6.51
C ALA A 80 7.59 5.37 7.19
N LEU A 81 6.41 5.66 6.62
CA LEU A 81 5.43 6.57 7.20
C LEU A 81 4.86 6.03 8.52
N GLY A 82 4.51 4.74 8.58
CA GLY A 82 4.00 4.10 9.80
C GLY A 82 4.99 4.20 10.96
N MET A 83 6.27 3.87 10.72
CA MET A 83 7.32 4.02 11.73
C MET A 83 7.52 5.48 12.15
N ALA A 84 7.54 6.41 11.19
CA ALA A 84 7.69 7.83 11.49
C ALA A 84 6.55 8.36 12.37
N PHE A 85 5.30 8.00 12.07
CA PHE A 85 4.13 8.44 12.84
C PHE A 85 4.06 7.83 14.24
N ALA A 86 4.48 6.58 14.41
CA ALA A 86 4.58 5.94 15.73
C ALA A 86 5.70 6.58 16.59
N SER A 87 6.80 7.01 15.97
CA SER A 87 7.96 7.55 16.69
C SER A 87 7.77 8.97 17.25
N ASN A 88 6.82 9.74 16.73
CA ASN A 88 6.69 11.17 17.05
C ASN A 88 6.07 11.48 18.43
N ASP A 89 5.28 10.59 19.04
CA ASP A 89 4.51 10.94 20.25
C ASP A 89 4.84 10.16 21.54
N GLY A 90 5.69 9.14 21.51
CA GLY A 90 6.28 8.50 22.71
C GLY A 90 5.33 7.85 23.74
N ALA A 91 4.02 8.08 23.64
CA ALA A 91 2.97 7.61 24.55
C ALA A 91 1.73 7.04 23.81
N GLY A 92 1.77 6.99 22.47
CA GLY A 92 0.67 6.60 21.59
C GLY A 92 0.63 5.13 21.17
N GLY A 93 -0.10 4.84 20.09
CA GLY A 93 -0.22 3.50 19.50
C GLY A 93 1.10 2.90 19.02
N SER A 94 1.20 1.57 18.96
CA SER A 94 2.38 0.84 18.49
C SER A 94 2.66 1.07 16.99
N GLU A 95 3.85 0.66 16.55
CA GLU A 95 4.25 0.68 15.13
C GLU A 95 3.29 -0.09 14.24
N CYS A 96 2.79 -1.23 14.71
CA CYS A 96 1.81 -2.04 13.98
C CYS A 96 0.47 -1.32 13.87
N ALA A 97 -0.07 -0.80 14.97
CA ALA A 97 -1.32 -0.04 14.95
C ALA A 97 -1.26 1.17 14.01
N TRP A 98 -0.17 1.95 14.08
CA TRP A 98 0.06 3.09 13.19
C TRP A 98 0.27 2.69 11.74
N TYR A 99 0.95 1.57 11.48
CA TYR A 99 1.03 1.01 10.14
C TYR A 99 -0.36 0.70 9.59
N LEU A 100 -1.24 0.04 10.36
CA LEU A 100 -2.60 -0.27 9.92
C LEU A 100 -3.36 1.00 9.56
N VAL A 101 -3.39 1.97 10.47
CA VAL A 101 -4.14 3.23 10.30
C VAL A 101 -3.63 3.97 9.06
N ASN A 102 -2.32 4.14 8.94
CA ASN A 102 -1.69 4.75 7.78
C ASN A 102 -2.02 3.98 6.48
N PHE A 103 -1.85 2.66 6.48
CA PHE A 103 -2.07 1.83 5.31
C PHE A 103 -3.53 1.87 4.84
N VAL A 104 -4.49 1.79 5.75
CA VAL A 104 -5.94 1.86 5.44
C VAL A 104 -6.27 3.22 4.83
N ILE A 105 -5.90 4.32 5.49
CA ILE A 105 -6.21 5.68 5.03
C ILE A 105 -5.57 5.94 3.67
N THR A 106 -4.27 5.68 3.52
CA THR A 106 -3.56 5.92 2.27
C THR A 106 -4.01 5.01 1.14
N THR A 107 -4.58 3.85 1.42
CA THR A 107 -5.11 2.96 0.38
C THR A 107 -6.49 3.41 -0.07
N VAL A 108 -7.39 3.73 0.86
CA VAL A 108 -8.74 4.20 0.53
C VAL A 108 -8.69 5.54 -0.20
N LEU A 109 -8.00 6.53 0.36
CA LEU A 109 -7.86 7.86 -0.27
C LEU A 109 -6.95 7.82 -1.49
N GLY A 110 -5.90 6.98 -1.46
CA GLY A 110 -5.01 6.79 -2.59
C GLY A 110 -5.73 6.26 -3.84
N ILE A 111 -6.71 5.35 -3.70
CA ILE A 111 -7.53 4.92 -4.84
C ILE A 111 -8.26 6.10 -5.47
N ALA A 112 -8.89 6.97 -4.66
CA ALA A 112 -9.61 8.13 -5.16
C ALA A 112 -8.67 9.11 -5.88
N LEU A 113 -7.51 9.41 -5.28
CA LEU A 113 -6.49 10.27 -5.87
C LEU A 113 -5.95 9.69 -7.18
N LEU A 114 -5.66 8.39 -7.23
CA LEU A 114 -5.13 7.73 -8.41
C LEU A 114 -6.13 7.68 -9.57
N ILE A 115 -7.43 7.52 -9.29
CA ILE A 115 -8.47 7.64 -10.33
C ILE A 115 -8.42 9.03 -10.97
N GLY A 116 -8.31 10.08 -10.17
CA GLY A 116 -8.17 11.45 -10.68
C GLY A 116 -6.86 11.65 -11.45
N ALA A 117 -5.73 11.22 -10.86
CA ALA A 117 -4.40 11.34 -11.46
C ALA A 117 -4.32 10.63 -12.80
N MET A 118 -4.89 9.41 -12.94
CA MET A 118 -4.90 8.68 -14.20
C MET A 118 -5.75 9.36 -15.28
N ARG A 119 -6.87 10.00 -14.91
CA ARG A 119 -7.68 10.78 -15.86
C ARG A 119 -6.91 11.99 -16.39
N VAL A 120 -6.27 12.74 -15.50
CA VAL A 120 -5.44 13.91 -15.87
C VAL A 120 -4.23 13.46 -16.70
N TRP A 121 -3.57 12.39 -16.29
CA TRP A 121 -2.44 11.81 -17.00
C TRP A 121 -2.80 11.43 -18.43
N ARG A 122 -3.93 10.75 -18.62
CA ARG A 122 -4.42 10.36 -19.94
C ARG A 122 -4.67 11.57 -20.83
N TYR A 123 -5.41 12.55 -20.32
CA TYR A 123 -5.68 13.80 -21.06
C TYR A 123 -4.37 14.48 -21.48
N ALA A 124 -3.42 14.61 -20.56
CA ALA A 124 -2.13 15.22 -20.86
C ALA A 124 -1.32 14.42 -21.91
N VAL A 125 -1.30 13.10 -21.82
CA VAL A 125 -0.57 12.23 -22.77
C VAL A 125 -1.19 12.29 -24.18
N GLU A 126 -2.52 12.35 -24.27
CA GLU A 126 -3.25 12.43 -25.53
C GLU A 126 -3.03 13.78 -26.22
N GLU A 127 -3.20 14.88 -25.49
CA GLU A 127 -2.98 16.24 -26.02
C GLU A 127 -1.53 16.48 -26.45
N MET A 128 -0.56 15.95 -25.68
CA MET A 128 0.87 16.12 -25.96
C MET A 128 1.43 15.09 -26.96
N GLY A 129 0.63 14.12 -27.40
CA GLY A 129 1.06 13.08 -28.35
C GLY A 129 2.16 12.15 -27.82
N TRP A 130 2.25 11.93 -26.52
CA TRP A 130 3.31 11.11 -25.90
C TRP A 130 3.04 9.60 -26.06
N THR A 131 3.27 9.07 -27.25
CA THR A 131 3.05 7.66 -27.58
C THR A 131 3.77 6.67 -26.66
N LEU A 132 4.96 7.03 -26.13
CA LEU A 132 5.73 6.21 -25.21
C LEU A 132 5.01 5.97 -23.86
N LEU A 133 4.22 6.94 -23.41
CA LEU A 133 3.58 6.98 -22.09
C LEU A 133 2.10 6.58 -22.14
N ARG A 134 1.61 6.16 -23.31
CA ARG A 134 0.23 5.69 -23.47
C ARG A 134 0.04 4.36 -22.75
N SER A 135 -0.67 4.41 -21.62
CA SER A 135 -0.76 3.29 -20.69
C SER A 135 -1.33 2.03 -21.35
N GLY A 136 -0.60 0.92 -21.23
CA GLY A 136 -1.06 -0.38 -21.72
C GLY A 136 -0.80 -0.62 -23.22
N GLU A 137 -0.16 0.34 -23.90
CA GLU A 137 0.37 0.20 -25.25
C GLU A 137 1.90 0.08 -25.21
N TYR A 138 2.44 -0.96 -25.85
CA TYR A 138 3.88 -1.26 -25.85
C TYR A 138 4.50 -1.35 -27.26
N GLY A 139 3.71 -1.04 -28.30
CA GLY A 139 4.05 -1.22 -29.70
C GLY A 139 3.73 -2.63 -30.24
N ASP A 140 3.90 -2.80 -31.55
CA ASP A 140 3.76 -4.06 -32.27
C ASP A 140 5.01 -4.30 -33.16
N PRO A 141 5.94 -5.21 -32.80
CA PRO A 141 5.91 -6.08 -31.62
C PRO A 141 6.15 -5.33 -30.29
N PRO A 142 5.73 -5.88 -29.13
CA PRO A 142 5.91 -5.25 -27.82
C PRO A 142 7.39 -4.95 -27.50
N SER A 143 7.68 -3.70 -27.14
CA SER A 143 9.03 -3.22 -26.85
C SER A 143 9.21 -2.82 -25.39
N TRP A 144 10.44 -2.96 -24.88
CA TRP A 144 10.75 -2.71 -23.46
C TRP A 144 10.84 -1.22 -23.10
N LYS A 145 11.06 -0.33 -24.07
CA LYS A 145 11.20 1.12 -23.84
C LYS A 145 9.92 1.78 -23.29
N PRO A 146 8.73 1.65 -23.94
CA PRO A 146 7.48 2.16 -23.39
C PRO A 146 7.13 1.47 -22.07
N TRP A 147 7.41 0.17 -21.95
CA TRP A 147 7.21 -0.55 -20.69
C TRP A 147 8.00 0.07 -19.54
N LEU A 148 9.30 0.29 -19.71
CA LEU A 148 10.15 0.84 -18.65
C LEU A 148 9.73 2.28 -18.29
N ALA A 149 9.46 3.12 -19.30
CA ALA A 149 9.00 4.49 -19.07
C ALA A 149 7.68 4.53 -18.28
N GLN A 150 6.69 3.73 -18.70
CA GLN A 150 5.42 3.62 -18.00
C GLN A 150 5.58 3.02 -16.60
N MET A 151 6.46 2.03 -16.42
CA MET A 151 6.73 1.41 -15.13
C MET A 151 7.28 2.41 -14.11
N LEU A 152 8.29 3.17 -14.49
CA LEU A 152 8.92 4.15 -13.61
C LEU A 152 7.94 5.25 -13.23
N VAL A 153 7.28 5.87 -14.21
CA VAL A 153 6.28 6.91 -13.96
C VAL A 153 5.15 6.39 -13.08
N TRP A 154 4.62 5.20 -13.38
CA TRP A 154 3.55 4.59 -12.59
C TRP A 154 3.97 4.38 -11.14
N GLY A 155 5.19 3.88 -10.90
CA GLY A 155 5.69 3.63 -9.54
C GLY A 155 5.87 4.89 -8.70
N PHE A 156 6.13 6.06 -9.30
CA PHE A 156 6.20 7.35 -8.61
C PHE A 156 4.84 8.04 -8.43
N VAL A 157 3.89 7.80 -9.34
CA VAL A 157 2.52 8.35 -9.25
C VAL A 157 1.65 7.56 -8.25
N ALA A 158 1.66 6.23 -8.35
CA ALA A 158 1.46 5.36 -7.17
C ALA A 158 2.61 5.66 -6.18
N SER A 159 2.65 5.31 -4.91
CA SER A 159 3.59 5.92 -3.94
C SER A 159 3.40 7.43 -3.69
N GLY A 160 3.38 8.31 -4.70
CA GLY A 160 3.21 9.76 -4.53
C GLY A 160 1.89 10.14 -3.84
N GLU A 161 0.79 9.46 -4.18
CA GLU A 161 -0.50 9.55 -3.50
C GLU A 161 -0.42 9.22 -2.00
N LYS A 162 0.49 8.31 -1.59
CA LYS A 162 0.69 7.95 -0.18
C LYS A 162 1.25 9.14 0.58
N VAL A 163 2.28 9.76 0.01
CA VAL A 163 2.92 10.96 0.57
C VAL A 163 1.95 12.13 0.61
N VAL A 164 1.20 12.37 -0.47
CA VAL A 164 0.18 13.42 -0.50
C VAL A 164 -0.90 13.19 0.56
N THR A 165 -1.40 11.96 0.69
CA THR A 165 -2.40 11.62 1.71
C THR A 165 -1.84 11.81 3.12
N ALA A 166 -0.59 11.40 3.36
CA ALA A 166 0.09 11.58 4.63
C ALA A 166 0.17 13.05 5.03
N PHE A 167 0.62 13.93 4.12
CA PHE A 167 0.75 15.36 4.39
C PHE A 167 -0.59 16.06 4.57
N LEU A 168 -1.59 15.74 3.75
CA LEU A 168 -2.87 16.46 3.74
C LEU A 168 -3.86 15.96 4.80
N VAL A 169 -3.74 14.70 5.23
CA VAL A 169 -4.74 14.05 6.10
C VAL A 169 -4.10 13.55 7.39
N ILE A 170 -3.04 12.76 7.30
CA ILE A 170 -2.53 12.04 8.49
C ILE A 170 -1.82 13.01 9.45
N ILE A 171 -0.91 13.84 8.96
CA ILE A 171 -0.20 14.82 9.78
C ILE A 171 -1.16 15.78 10.52
N PRO A 172 -2.14 16.43 9.87
CA PRO A 172 -3.03 17.35 10.58
C PRO A 172 -4.01 16.66 11.54
N LEU A 173 -4.30 15.38 11.33
CA LEU A 173 -5.20 14.59 12.19
C LEU A 173 -4.46 13.62 13.12
N HIS A 174 -3.14 13.80 13.28
CA HIS A 174 -2.28 12.81 13.91
C HIS A 174 -2.75 12.47 15.33
N ALA A 175 -3.05 13.48 16.17
CA ALA A 175 -3.54 13.27 17.53
C ALA A 175 -4.86 12.47 17.62
N GLN A 176 -5.79 12.68 16.67
CA GLN A 176 -7.04 11.91 16.62
C GLN A 176 -6.81 10.48 16.14
N LEU A 177 -5.89 10.30 15.20
CA LEU A 177 -5.51 9.01 14.65
C LEU A 177 -4.69 8.17 15.65
N ASP A 178 -3.95 8.81 16.54
CA ASP A 178 -3.22 8.13 17.62
C ASP A 178 -4.18 7.43 18.58
N GLY A 179 -5.21 8.13 19.04
CA GLY A 179 -6.27 7.54 19.87
C GLY A 179 -7.03 6.42 19.15
N LEU A 180 -7.20 6.51 17.82
CA LEU A 180 -7.76 5.42 17.02
C LEU A 180 -6.81 4.22 16.96
N ALA A 181 -5.52 4.44 16.77
CA ALA A 181 -4.51 3.40 16.74
C ALA A 181 -4.46 2.64 18.08
N GLU A 182 -4.43 3.37 19.20
CA GLU A 182 -4.49 2.77 20.54
C GLU A 182 -5.76 1.94 20.76
N TRP A 183 -6.91 2.44 20.30
CA TRP A 183 -8.19 1.76 20.44
C TRP A 183 -8.24 0.45 19.63
N ILE A 184 -7.67 0.45 18.41
CA ILE A 184 -7.54 -0.75 17.58
C ILE A 184 -6.60 -1.77 18.23
N GLU A 185 -5.50 -1.30 18.82
CA GLU A 185 -4.48 -2.15 19.43
C GLU A 185 -4.92 -2.74 20.78
N ALA A 186 -5.67 -1.99 21.59
CA ALA A 186 -6.07 -2.38 22.94
C ALA A 186 -6.53 -3.85 23.09
N PRO A 187 -7.39 -4.42 22.22
CA PRO A 187 -7.78 -5.84 22.30
C PRO A 187 -6.69 -6.84 21.86
N LEU A 188 -5.69 -6.40 21.11
CA LEU A 188 -4.64 -7.23 20.50
C LEU A 188 -3.33 -7.26 21.30
N ARG A 189 -3.14 -6.32 22.25
CA ARG A 189 -1.93 -6.24 23.12
C ARG A 189 -1.47 -7.58 23.71
N PRO A 190 -2.35 -8.50 24.15
CA PRO A 190 -1.91 -9.78 24.71
C PRO A 190 -1.32 -10.76 23.68
N TYR A 191 -1.48 -10.50 22.38
CA TYR A 191 -1.21 -11.43 21.29
C TYR A 191 -0.43 -10.75 20.13
N PRO A 192 0.84 -10.37 20.33
CA PRO A 192 1.61 -9.59 19.35
C PRO A 192 1.75 -10.29 17.99
N ASN A 193 1.91 -11.61 17.96
CA ASN A 193 1.97 -12.38 16.70
C ASN A 193 0.64 -12.36 15.92
N ILE A 194 -0.49 -12.34 16.64
CA ILE A 194 -1.82 -12.27 16.03
C ILE A 194 -2.06 -10.86 15.50
N GLU A 195 -1.69 -9.84 16.28
CA GLU A 195 -1.71 -8.44 15.85
C GLU A 195 -0.93 -8.26 14.54
N LEU A 196 0.32 -8.70 14.52
CA LEU A 196 1.18 -8.63 13.35
C LEU A 196 0.57 -9.34 12.14
N LEU A 197 0.03 -10.54 12.32
CA LEU A 197 -0.63 -11.30 11.26
C LEU A 197 -1.87 -10.55 10.71
N LEU A 198 -2.70 -10.01 11.58
CA LEU A 198 -3.92 -9.28 11.19
C LEU A 198 -3.57 -7.99 10.44
N VAL A 199 -2.63 -7.23 11.00
CA VAL A 199 -2.30 -5.88 10.56
C VAL A 199 -1.40 -5.85 9.33
N MET A 200 -0.40 -6.72 9.28
CA MET A 200 0.56 -6.74 8.17
C MET A 200 0.12 -7.68 7.05
N VAL A 201 -0.77 -8.64 7.33
CA VAL A 201 -1.14 -9.68 6.33
C VAL A 201 -2.58 -9.56 5.92
N LEU A 202 -3.51 -9.83 6.84
CA LEU A 202 -4.92 -9.98 6.47
C LEU A 202 -5.51 -8.68 5.94
N ALA A 203 -5.33 -7.56 6.65
CA ALA A 203 -5.81 -6.27 6.17
C ALA A 203 -5.14 -5.83 4.86
N PRO A 204 -3.80 -5.90 4.71
CA PRO A 204 -3.12 -5.62 3.44
C PRO A 204 -3.51 -6.52 2.30
N MET A 205 -3.72 -7.82 2.50
CA MET A 205 -4.20 -8.71 1.43
C MET A 205 -5.55 -8.26 0.89
N LEU A 206 -6.51 -8.00 1.77
CA LEU A 206 -7.87 -7.63 1.38
C LEU A 206 -7.88 -6.28 0.65
N LEU A 207 -7.20 -5.28 1.21
CA LEU A 207 -7.16 -3.94 0.66
C LEU A 207 -6.32 -3.86 -0.62
N ASN A 208 -5.19 -4.56 -0.72
CA ASN A 208 -4.41 -4.61 -1.94
C ASN A 208 -5.13 -5.40 -3.04
N ALA A 209 -5.84 -6.48 -2.70
CA ALA A 209 -6.68 -7.18 -3.68
C ALA A 209 -7.77 -6.27 -4.24
N LEU A 210 -8.43 -5.48 -3.38
CA LEU A 210 -9.40 -4.45 -3.80
C LEU A 210 -8.72 -3.38 -4.68
N TYR A 211 -7.58 -2.86 -4.24
CA TYR A 211 -6.79 -1.87 -4.98
C TYR A 211 -6.45 -2.36 -6.38
N PHE A 212 -5.81 -3.54 -6.50
CA PHE A 212 -5.47 -4.12 -7.79
C PHE A 212 -6.70 -4.40 -8.64
N TRP A 213 -7.82 -4.79 -8.03
CA TRP A 213 -9.08 -4.99 -8.74
C TRP A 213 -9.57 -3.70 -9.39
N VAL A 214 -9.60 -2.60 -8.63
CA VAL A 214 -10.07 -1.27 -9.08
C VAL A 214 -9.15 -0.70 -10.14
N ILE A 215 -7.83 -0.69 -9.90
CA ILE A 215 -6.84 -0.10 -10.82
C ILE A 215 -6.82 -0.84 -12.16
N ASP A 216 -6.84 -2.18 -12.14
CA ASP A 216 -6.87 -2.96 -13.39
C ASP A 216 -8.19 -2.77 -14.17
N ASN A 217 -9.31 -2.52 -13.49
CA ASN A 217 -10.55 -2.17 -14.19
C ASN A 217 -10.47 -0.78 -14.84
N LEU A 218 -9.82 0.20 -14.19
CA LEU A 218 -9.63 1.52 -14.78
C LEU A 218 -8.76 1.44 -16.04
N ILE A 219 -7.63 0.73 -15.98
CA ILE A 219 -6.74 0.53 -17.13
C ILE A 219 -7.47 -0.16 -18.30
N LYS A 220 -8.36 -1.12 -18.01
CA LYS A 220 -9.14 -1.85 -19.04
C LYS A 220 -10.22 -0.99 -19.69
N LEU A 221 -10.92 -0.17 -18.92
CA LEU A 221 -11.93 0.76 -19.46
C LEU A 221 -11.31 1.74 -20.46
N ASP A 222 -10.08 2.14 -20.21
CA ASP A 222 -9.34 3.06 -21.07
C ASP A 222 -8.94 2.42 -22.41
N VAL A 223 -8.51 1.16 -22.42
CA VAL A 223 -8.25 0.43 -23.67
C VAL A 223 -9.52 0.20 -24.49
N GLY A 224 -10.68 0.05 -23.84
CA GLY A 224 -11.98 -0.08 -24.53
C GLY A 224 -12.43 1.19 -25.25
N HIS A 225 -12.15 2.37 -24.70
CA HIS A 225 -12.51 3.65 -25.32
C HIS A 225 -11.49 4.09 -26.39
N GLY A 226 -10.20 3.80 -26.20
CA GLY A 226 -9.17 4.07 -27.22
C GLY A 226 -9.40 3.30 -28.52
N GLY A 227 -9.95 2.07 -28.46
CA GLY A 227 -10.29 1.28 -29.65
C GLY A 227 -11.52 1.80 -30.42
N SER A 228 -12.43 2.51 -29.77
CA SER A 228 -13.63 3.05 -30.42
C SER A 228 -13.40 4.43 -31.04
N SER A 229 -12.45 5.23 -30.54
CA SER A 229 -12.11 6.53 -31.14
C SER A 229 -11.21 6.42 -32.38
N SER A 230 -10.53 5.30 -32.61
CA SER A 230 -9.70 5.09 -33.81
C SER A 230 -10.45 4.57 -35.03
N SER A 231 -11.77 4.39 -34.96
CA SER A 231 -12.62 3.96 -36.09
C SER A 231 -13.53 5.07 -36.63
N LEU A 232 -13.30 6.31 -36.21
CA LEU A 232 -14.03 7.49 -36.64
C LEU A 232 -13.07 8.67 -36.85
N HIS A 233 -12.09 8.48 -37.75
CA HIS A 233 -11.43 9.56 -38.50
C HIS A 233 -10.73 9.00 -39.73
#